data_AF-A0A402BWG7-F1
#
_entry.id   AF-A0A402BWG7-F1
#
_cell.length_a   1.000
_cell.length_b   1.000
_cell.length_c   1.000
_cell.angle_alpha   90.00
_cell.angle_beta   90.00
_cell.angle_gamma   90.00
#
_symmetry.space_group_name_H-M   'P 1'
#
loop_
_entity.id
_entity.type
_entity.pdbx_description
1 polymer ?
#
loop_
_entity_poly.entity_id
_entity_poly.type
_entity_poly.pdbx_seq_one_letter_code
_entity_poly.pdbx_strand_id
1 'polypeptide(L)'
;MLGDLSKKYESGDCGPGTISHTPGDLGGASYGVYQFASASGIPQAFVQWLCSQGYPNGPYLAQAGKPGTPSFDKAWKAVAYEDGEAFYAWQHEYAALMYFYPAKEGLRAIGYDLDKHHDVISQIAWSAAIHYSARWVPELFLEACQDMGYPNLSYINAHMFDKDFIPYIYQVRSKSRDSNDWISSRNTEEIKYGLRNRMVNECNDALAML
;
A
#
# COMPACT_ATOMS: atom_id res chain seq x y z
N MET A 1 -10.97 9.79 2.42
CA MET A 1 -10.61 8.56 3.17
C MET A 1 -9.16 8.22 2.86
N LEU A 2 -8.43 7.65 3.82
CA LEU A 2 -7.04 7.22 3.59
C LEU A 2 -6.98 6.17 2.46
N GLY A 3 -6.01 6.28 1.56
CA GLY A 3 -5.88 5.42 0.38
C GLY A 3 -6.68 5.85 -0.85
N ASP A 4 -7.47 6.93 -0.79
CA ASP A 4 -8.27 7.40 -1.94
C ASP A 4 -7.41 7.83 -3.14
N LEU A 5 -6.26 8.46 -2.89
CA LEU A 5 -5.31 8.88 -3.93
C LEU A 5 -4.88 7.70 -4.81
N SER A 6 -4.56 6.59 -4.16
CA SER A 6 -3.96 5.44 -4.81
C SER A 6 -4.95 4.32 -5.12
N LYS A 7 -6.20 4.42 -4.65
CA LYS A 7 -7.27 3.43 -4.87
C LYS A 7 -7.41 3.00 -6.32
N LYS A 8 -7.42 3.97 -7.26
CA LYS A 8 -7.53 3.69 -8.70
C LYS A 8 -6.33 2.93 -9.28
N TYR A 9 -5.19 2.94 -8.59
CA TYR A 9 -3.97 2.22 -8.98
C TYR A 9 -3.74 0.92 -8.21
N GLU A 10 -4.23 0.82 -6.97
CA GLU A 10 -4.02 -0.32 -6.07
C GLU A 10 -5.08 -1.40 -6.26
N SER A 11 -6.33 -1.00 -6.49
CA SER A 11 -7.46 -1.92 -6.49
C SER A 11 -7.97 -2.23 -7.90
N GLY A 12 -7.82 -1.33 -8.87
CA GLY A 12 -8.65 -1.38 -10.09
C GLY A 12 -10.13 -1.57 -9.72
N ASP A 13 -10.87 -2.36 -10.51
CA ASP A 13 -12.25 -2.80 -10.19
C ASP A 13 -12.30 -3.99 -9.20
N CYS A 14 -11.20 -4.31 -8.50
CA CYS A 14 -11.15 -5.46 -7.60
C CYS A 14 -11.93 -5.19 -6.32
N GLY A 15 -13.03 -5.91 -6.16
CA GLY A 15 -13.80 -5.94 -4.91
C GLY A 15 -13.12 -6.76 -3.81
N PRO A 16 -13.67 -6.72 -2.59
CA PRO A 16 -13.15 -7.47 -1.44
C PRO A 16 -13.12 -8.99 -1.65
N GLY A 17 -13.93 -9.51 -2.58
CA GLY A 17 -13.96 -10.92 -2.96
C GLY A 17 -13.07 -11.34 -4.12
N THR A 18 -12.29 -10.42 -4.71
CA THR A 18 -11.44 -10.74 -5.86
C THR A 18 -10.40 -11.78 -5.48
N ILE A 19 -10.24 -12.78 -6.35
CA ILE A 19 -9.19 -13.79 -6.24
C ILE A 19 -8.52 -13.91 -7.60
N SER A 20 -7.20 -13.74 -7.63
CA SER A 20 -6.38 -13.98 -8.82
C SER A 20 -5.55 -15.23 -8.62
N HIS A 21 -5.62 -16.15 -9.58
CA HIS A 21 -4.71 -17.29 -9.71
C HIS A 21 -3.91 -17.06 -10.98
N THR A 22 -2.67 -16.62 -10.86
CA THR A 22 -1.77 -16.48 -12.01
C THR A 22 -1.02 -17.81 -12.18
N PRO A 23 -1.30 -18.61 -13.23
CA PRO A 23 -0.62 -19.90 -13.41
C PRO A 23 0.88 -19.69 -13.60
N GLY A 24 1.71 -20.36 -12.78
CA GLY A 24 3.17 -20.23 -12.82
C GLY A 24 3.74 -19.07 -12.01
N ASP A 25 2.91 -18.28 -11.32
CA ASP A 25 3.36 -17.25 -10.40
C ASP A 25 3.86 -17.86 -9.08
N LEU A 26 5.09 -17.50 -8.70
CA LEU A 26 5.69 -17.89 -7.43
C LEU A 26 4.95 -17.26 -6.23
N GLY A 27 4.19 -16.19 -6.47
CA GLY A 27 3.36 -15.46 -5.50
C GLY A 27 2.13 -16.23 -5.01
N GLY A 28 1.75 -17.33 -5.67
CA GLY A 28 0.54 -18.06 -5.37
C GLY A 28 -0.74 -17.29 -5.74
N ALA A 29 -1.81 -17.49 -4.98
CA ALA A 29 -3.08 -16.81 -5.20
C ALA A 29 -3.11 -15.47 -4.47
N SER A 30 -3.72 -14.45 -5.09
CA SER A 30 -3.87 -13.10 -4.53
C SER A 30 -5.31 -12.79 -4.19
N TYR A 31 -5.56 -12.17 -3.03
CA TYR A 31 -6.90 -12.00 -2.46
C TYR A 31 -7.26 -10.55 -2.15
N GLY A 32 -8.50 -10.17 -2.43
CA GLY A 32 -9.15 -8.96 -1.96
C GLY A 32 -8.67 -7.67 -2.62
N VAL A 33 -9.02 -6.54 -2.00
CA VAL A 33 -8.83 -5.18 -2.53
C VAL A 33 -7.37 -4.85 -2.79
N TYR A 34 -6.48 -5.35 -1.93
CA TYR A 34 -5.04 -5.10 -1.96
C TYR A 34 -4.25 -6.25 -2.58
N GLN A 35 -4.93 -7.26 -3.14
CA GLN A 35 -4.32 -8.42 -3.77
C GLN A 35 -3.26 -9.09 -2.87
N PHE A 36 -3.63 -9.39 -1.62
CA PHE A 36 -2.75 -10.05 -0.66
C PHE A 36 -2.25 -11.40 -1.20
N ALA A 37 -0.95 -11.49 -1.48
CA ALA A 37 -0.33 -12.68 -2.06
C ALA A 37 -0.17 -13.80 -1.03
N SER A 38 -0.63 -15.02 -1.37
CA SER A 38 -0.60 -16.16 -0.46
C SER A 38 0.79 -16.69 -0.19
N ALA A 39 1.75 -16.57 -1.12
CA ALA A 39 3.14 -16.94 -0.89
C ALA A 39 3.83 -16.07 0.17
N SER A 40 3.38 -14.82 0.34
CA SER A 40 3.84 -13.92 1.41
C SER A 40 3.14 -14.18 2.75
N GLY A 41 2.19 -15.13 2.81
CA GLY A 41 1.44 -15.48 4.02
C GLY A 41 0.42 -14.43 4.47
N ILE A 42 0.24 -13.34 3.71
CA ILE A 42 -0.58 -12.19 4.12
C ILE A 42 -2.06 -12.55 4.29
N PRO A 43 -2.72 -13.31 3.39
CA PRO A 43 -4.12 -13.70 3.60
C PRO A 43 -4.33 -14.53 4.86
N GLN A 44 -3.35 -15.38 5.19
CA GLN A 44 -3.41 -16.19 6.42
C GLN A 44 -3.25 -15.32 7.66
N ALA A 45 -2.33 -14.36 7.65
CA ALA A 45 -2.13 -13.39 8.74
C ALA A 45 -3.35 -12.49 8.92
N PHE A 46 -3.99 -12.06 7.83
CA PHE A 46 -5.25 -11.31 7.87
C PHE A 46 -6.36 -12.12 8.53
N VAL A 47 -6.53 -13.40 8.18
CA VAL A 47 -7.53 -14.28 8.84
C VAL A 47 -7.22 -14.47 10.33
N GLN A 48 -5.94 -14.63 10.70
CA GLN A 48 -5.54 -14.71 12.10
C GLN A 48 -5.85 -13.40 12.85
N TRP A 49 -5.63 -12.25 12.22
CA TRP A 49 -5.99 -10.95 12.76
C TRP A 49 -7.51 -10.82 12.92
N LEU A 50 -8.31 -11.24 11.94
CA LEU A 50 -9.77 -11.26 12.07
C LEU A 50 -10.22 -12.05 13.30
N CYS A 51 -9.64 -13.25 13.50
CA CYS A 51 -9.90 -14.06 14.68
C CYS A 51 -9.49 -13.36 15.98
N SER A 52 -8.33 -12.71 16.02
CA SER A 52 -7.83 -12.06 17.24
C SER A 52 -8.65 -10.83 17.64
N GLN A 53 -9.20 -10.11 16.66
CA GLN A 53 -10.10 -8.98 16.90
C GLN A 53 -11.56 -9.41 17.15
N GLY A 54 -11.88 -10.70 17.00
CA GLY A 54 -13.24 -11.21 17.20
C GLY A 54 -14.21 -10.89 16.05
N TYR A 55 -13.70 -10.64 14.84
CA TYR A 55 -14.54 -10.43 13.67
C TYR A 55 -15.30 -11.73 13.29
N PRO A 56 -16.59 -11.63 12.93
CA PRO A 56 -17.49 -12.79 12.85
C PRO A 56 -17.07 -13.84 11.81
N ASN A 57 -16.48 -13.41 10.69
CA ASN A 57 -16.06 -14.29 9.61
C ASN A 57 -14.61 -14.81 9.75
N GLY A 58 -13.87 -14.36 10.77
CA GLY A 58 -12.51 -14.86 11.04
C GLY A 58 -12.47 -16.38 11.24
N PRO A 59 -13.26 -16.95 12.17
CA PRO A 59 -13.29 -18.40 12.40
C PRO A 59 -13.74 -19.20 11.17
N TYR A 60 -14.70 -18.69 10.39
CA TYR A 60 -15.16 -19.34 9.16
C TYR A 60 -14.04 -19.44 8.11
N LEU A 61 -13.33 -18.34 7.85
CA LEU A 61 -12.19 -18.33 6.94
C LEU A 61 -11.04 -19.21 7.46
N ALA A 62 -10.80 -19.23 8.77
CA ALA A 62 -9.78 -20.08 9.38
C ALA A 62 -10.07 -21.58 9.20
N GLN A 63 -11.34 -21.98 9.34
CA GLN A 63 -11.77 -23.37 9.11
C GLN A 63 -11.71 -23.78 7.64
N ALA A 64 -11.83 -22.83 6.71
CA ALA A 64 -11.76 -23.09 5.27
C ALA A 64 -10.36 -23.54 4.80
N GLY A 65 -9.33 -23.40 5.65
CA GLY A 65 -7.99 -23.93 5.43
C GLY A 65 -7.03 -22.90 4.85
N LYS A 66 -6.07 -23.38 4.05
CA LYS A 66 -4.95 -22.56 3.57
C LYS A 66 -5.36 -21.69 2.37
N PRO A 67 -4.93 -20.42 2.32
CA PRO A 67 -5.00 -19.61 1.10
C PRO A 67 -4.36 -20.31 -0.11
N GLY A 68 -5.00 -20.19 -1.27
CA GLY A 68 -4.66 -20.86 -2.52
C GLY A 68 -5.39 -22.19 -2.73
N THR A 69 -6.28 -22.60 -1.82
CA THR A 69 -7.05 -23.84 -1.96
C THR A 69 -8.50 -23.57 -2.38
N PRO A 70 -9.16 -24.50 -3.09
CA PRO A 70 -10.55 -24.31 -3.51
C PRO A 70 -11.53 -24.06 -2.35
N SER A 71 -11.30 -24.67 -1.18
CA SER A 71 -12.14 -24.46 0.01
C SER A 71 -12.00 -23.05 0.55
N PHE A 72 -10.77 -22.54 0.65
CA PHE A 72 -10.51 -21.17 1.08
C PHE A 72 -11.08 -20.15 0.09
N ASP A 73 -10.90 -20.36 -1.21
CA ASP A 73 -11.44 -19.47 -2.25
C ASP A 73 -12.95 -19.35 -2.18
N LYS A 74 -13.63 -20.48 -1.97
CA LYS A 74 -15.08 -20.50 -1.81
C LYS A 74 -15.51 -19.72 -0.58
N ALA A 75 -14.84 -19.90 0.55
CA ALA A 75 -15.15 -19.18 1.79
C ALA A 75 -14.88 -17.67 1.66
N TRP A 76 -13.77 -17.28 1.04
CA TRP A 76 -13.44 -15.87 0.79
C TRP A 76 -14.51 -15.18 -0.06
N LYS A 77 -14.95 -15.83 -1.14
CA LYS A 77 -16.04 -15.33 -1.99
C LYS A 77 -17.38 -15.30 -1.26
N ALA A 78 -17.68 -16.28 -0.41
CA ALA A 78 -18.90 -16.31 0.38
C ALA A 78 -18.96 -15.12 1.35
N VAL A 79 -17.87 -14.86 2.09
CA VAL A 79 -17.78 -13.69 2.98
C VAL A 79 -17.94 -12.38 2.21
N ALA A 80 -17.30 -12.26 1.05
CA ALA A 80 -17.44 -11.06 0.21
C ALA A 80 -18.86 -10.88 -0.36
N TYR A 81 -19.60 -11.97 -0.57
CA TYR A 81 -20.98 -11.93 -1.05
C TYR A 81 -21.95 -11.57 0.08
N GLU A 82 -21.76 -12.15 1.27
CA GLU A 82 -22.64 -11.96 2.43
C GLU A 82 -22.38 -10.61 3.13
N ASP A 83 -21.12 -10.25 3.32
CA ASP A 83 -20.68 -9.12 4.15
C ASP A 83 -19.70 -8.20 3.38
N GLY A 84 -19.93 -7.98 2.08
CA GLY A 84 -18.97 -7.31 1.19
C GLY A 84 -18.43 -5.96 1.69
N GLU A 85 -19.30 -5.06 2.17
CA GLU A 85 -18.87 -3.75 2.70
C GLU A 85 -18.02 -3.88 3.97
N ALA A 86 -18.46 -4.73 4.91
CA ALA A 86 -17.72 -4.98 6.13
C ALA A 86 -16.38 -5.67 5.83
N PHE A 87 -16.37 -6.61 4.87
CA PHE A 87 -15.15 -7.30 4.48
C PHE A 87 -14.14 -6.38 3.78
N TYR A 88 -14.63 -5.42 2.98
CA TYR A 88 -13.80 -4.32 2.47
C TYR A 88 -13.21 -3.51 3.63
N ALA A 89 -14.04 -3.09 4.59
CA ALA A 89 -13.61 -2.30 5.73
C ALA A 89 -12.55 -3.02 6.56
N TRP A 90 -12.71 -4.32 6.83
CA TRP A 90 -11.73 -5.11 7.58
C TRP A 90 -10.41 -5.26 6.82
N GLN A 91 -10.45 -5.46 5.49
CA GLN A 91 -9.23 -5.49 4.68
C GLN A 91 -8.51 -4.14 4.68
N HIS A 92 -9.27 -3.05 4.59
CA HIS A 92 -8.74 -1.68 4.65
C HIS A 92 -8.12 -1.36 6.02
N GLU A 93 -8.81 -1.71 7.10
CA GLU A 93 -8.31 -1.54 8.47
C GLU A 93 -7.03 -2.34 8.70
N TYR A 94 -7.01 -3.61 8.28
CA TYR A 94 -5.81 -4.43 8.36
C TYR A 94 -4.65 -3.80 7.58
N ALA A 95 -4.90 -3.30 6.38
CA ALA A 95 -3.87 -2.61 5.59
C ALA A 95 -3.37 -1.34 6.30
N ALA A 96 -4.25 -0.57 6.94
CA ALA A 96 -3.87 0.61 7.71
C ALA A 96 -2.95 0.25 8.89
N LEU A 97 -3.33 -0.78 9.66
CA LEU A 97 -2.59 -1.26 10.83
C LEU A 97 -1.23 -1.83 10.48
N MET A 98 -1.13 -2.56 9.37
CA MET A 98 0.10 -3.28 9.01
C MET A 98 1.06 -2.45 8.15
N TYR A 99 0.57 -1.46 7.41
CA TYR A 99 1.38 -0.68 6.48
C TYR A 99 1.43 0.80 6.83
N PHE A 100 0.28 1.46 6.96
CA PHE A 100 0.27 2.92 7.11
C PHE A 100 0.73 3.40 8.49
N TYR A 101 0.17 2.88 9.58
CA TYR A 101 0.54 3.34 10.92
C TYR A 101 2.03 3.09 11.23
N PRO A 102 2.63 1.93 10.88
CA PRO A 102 4.08 1.75 11.03
C PRO A 102 4.90 2.74 10.19
N ALA A 103 4.45 3.08 8.98
CA ALA A 103 5.12 4.08 8.14
C ALA A 103 5.05 5.49 8.78
N LYS A 104 3.87 5.86 9.29
CA LYS A 104 3.63 7.12 10.01
C LYS A 104 4.54 7.25 11.23
N GLU A 105 4.63 6.21 12.05
CA GLU A 105 5.53 6.22 13.22
C GLU A 105 7.00 6.23 12.82
N GLY A 106 7.38 5.54 11.74
CA GLY A 106 8.73 5.60 11.18
C GLY A 106 9.13 7.01 10.73
N LEU A 107 8.24 7.73 10.06
CA LEU A 107 8.45 9.14 9.67
C LEU A 107 8.58 10.04 10.90
N ARG A 108 7.69 9.86 11.88
CA ARG A 108 7.73 10.63 13.14
C ARG A 108 9.05 10.44 13.88
N ALA A 109 9.56 9.21 13.92
CA ALA A 109 10.84 8.89 14.54
C ALA A 109 12.04 9.60 13.89
N ILE A 110 11.94 9.98 12.60
CA ILE A 110 12.98 10.73 11.88
C ILE A 110 12.63 12.23 11.71
N GLY A 111 11.69 12.74 12.51
CA GLY A 111 11.40 14.17 12.62
C GLY A 111 10.36 14.70 11.63
N TYR A 112 9.58 13.83 11.00
CA TYR A 112 8.50 14.20 10.07
C TYR A 112 7.15 13.73 10.58
N ASP A 113 6.27 14.65 10.97
CA ASP A 113 5.00 14.29 11.60
C ASP A 113 3.86 14.54 10.62
N LEU A 114 3.31 13.48 10.03
CA LEU A 114 2.24 13.56 9.02
C LEU A 114 1.04 14.40 9.47
N ASP A 115 0.79 14.49 10.78
CA ASP A 115 -0.32 15.28 11.34
C ASP A 115 -0.12 16.79 11.22
N LYS A 116 1.06 17.26 10.80
CA LYS A 116 1.38 18.68 10.54
C LYS A 116 1.22 19.10 9.08
N HIS A 117 0.84 18.16 8.22
CA HIS A 117 0.80 18.31 6.77
C HIS A 117 -0.63 18.15 6.24
N HIS A 118 -0.85 18.52 4.98
CA HIS A 118 -2.10 18.23 4.31
C HIS A 118 -2.34 16.72 4.25
N ASP A 119 -3.61 16.30 4.32
CA ASP A 119 -4.01 14.89 4.27
C ASP A 119 -3.41 14.15 3.07
N VAL A 120 -3.16 14.85 1.96
CA VAL A 120 -2.53 14.26 0.77
C VAL A 120 -1.14 13.67 1.04
N ILE A 121 -0.36 14.22 1.97
CA ILE A 121 0.94 13.62 2.34
C ILE A 121 0.73 12.26 3.02
N SER A 122 -0.32 12.12 3.84
CA SER A 122 -0.73 10.82 4.39
C SER A 122 -1.21 9.86 3.30
N GLN A 123 -1.89 10.35 2.26
CA GLN A 123 -2.29 9.54 1.10
C GLN A 123 -1.07 9.02 0.33
N ILE A 124 -0.05 9.85 0.14
CA ILE A 124 1.21 9.47 -0.52
C ILE A 124 1.95 8.44 0.33
N ALA A 125 2.05 8.66 1.64
CA ALA A 125 2.67 7.72 2.57
C ALA A 125 1.95 6.36 2.58
N TRP A 126 0.60 6.37 2.55
CA TRP A 126 -0.20 5.14 2.35
C TRP A 126 0.21 4.41 1.07
N SER A 127 0.20 5.10 -0.07
CA SER A 127 0.51 4.46 -1.35
C SER A 127 1.92 3.88 -1.39
N ALA A 128 2.89 4.61 -0.83
CA ALA A 128 4.25 4.14 -0.70
C ALA A 128 4.34 2.91 0.23
N ALA A 129 3.62 2.90 1.35
CA ALA A 129 3.61 1.78 2.28
C ALA A 129 2.99 0.51 1.68
N ILE A 130 1.92 0.64 0.89
CA ILE A 130 1.31 -0.49 0.17
C ILE A 130 2.25 -1.02 -0.91
N HIS A 131 2.90 -0.13 -1.67
CA HIS A 131 3.76 -0.55 -2.78
C HIS A 131 5.10 -1.14 -2.31
N TYR A 132 5.72 -0.53 -1.30
CA TYR A 132 7.10 -0.85 -0.91
C TYR A 132 7.23 -1.51 0.45
N SER A 133 6.16 -1.60 1.25
CA SER A 133 6.18 -1.84 2.70
C SER A 133 6.49 -0.59 3.52
N ALA A 134 5.90 -0.54 4.73
CA ALA A 134 6.05 0.54 5.69
C ALA A 134 7.51 0.89 6.02
N ARG A 135 8.38 -0.12 6.04
CA ARG A 135 9.80 0.00 6.38
C ARG A 135 10.54 1.03 5.51
N TRP A 136 10.16 1.15 4.25
CA TRP A 136 10.90 1.96 3.29
C TRP A 136 10.36 3.39 3.16
N VAL A 137 9.17 3.68 3.68
CA VAL A 137 8.58 5.02 3.60
C VAL A 137 9.48 6.11 4.23
N PRO A 138 10.12 5.90 5.39
CA PRO A 138 11.04 6.89 5.95
C PRO A 138 12.24 7.19 5.05
N GLU A 139 12.81 6.16 4.40
CA GLU A 139 13.94 6.31 3.47
C GLU A 139 13.52 7.07 2.20
N LEU A 140 12.34 6.76 1.66
CA LEU A 140 11.77 7.48 0.52
C LEU A 140 11.66 8.99 0.79
N PHE A 141 11.08 9.35 1.94
CA PHE A 141 10.87 10.74 2.31
C PHE A 141 12.20 11.44 2.57
N LEU A 142 13.16 10.76 3.21
CA LEU A 142 14.49 11.31 3.46
C LEU A 142 15.25 11.58 2.15
N GLU A 143 15.22 10.66 1.18
CA GLU A 143 15.85 10.86 -0.12
C GLU A 143 15.23 12.04 -0.87
N ALA A 144 13.90 12.16 -0.86
CA ALA A 144 13.20 13.30 -1.48
C ALA A 144 13.56 14.63 -0.81
N CYS A 145 13.69 14.63 0.52
CA CYS A 145 14.10 15.81 1.29
C CYS A 145 15.52 16.26 0.94
N GLN A 146 16.42 15.30 0.71
CA GLN A 146 17.79 15.55 0.28
C GLN A 146 17.84 16.09 -1.15
N ASP A 147 17.04 15.54 -2.07
CA ASP A 147 16.91 16.05 -3.44
C ASP A 147 16.35 17.50 -3.45
N MET A 148 15.52 17.86 -2.48
CA MET A 148 15.02 19.22 -2.24
C MET A 148 16.09 20.16 -1.63
N GLY A 149 17.24 19.62 -1.22
CA GLY A 149 18.38 20.38 -0.70
C GLY A 149 18.41 20.54 0.83
N TYR A 150 17.59 19.79 1.56
CA TYR A 150 17.56 19.83 3.02
C TYR A 150 18.25 18.62 3.65
N PRO A 151 18.97 18.79 4.77
CA PRO A 151 19.77 17.71 5.35
C PRO A 151 18.94 16.64 6.07
N ASN A 152 17.72 16.97 6.51
CA ASN A 152 16.78 16.02 7.11
C ASN A 152 15.35 16.59 7.12
N LEU A 153 14.38 15.72 7.35
CA LEU A 153 12.96 16.03 7.25
C LEU A 153 12.45 17.09 8.24
N SER A 154 13.14 17.34 9.36
CA SER A 154 12.69 18.35 10.33
C SER A 154 12.69 19.77 9.76
N TYR A 155 13.49 20.04 8.73
CA TYR A 155 13.54 21.33 8.03
C TYR A 155 12.27 21.62 7.23
N ILE A 156 11.57 20.58 6.79
CA ILE A 156 10.38 20.67 5.95
C ILE A 156 9.13 20.14 6.66
N ASN A 157 9.16 19.95 7.98
CA ASN A 157 8.06 19.39 8.80
C ASN A 157 6.96 20.43 9.10
N ALA A 158 6.40 21.03 8.04
CA ALA A 158 5.24 21.92 8.09
C ALA A 158 4.50 21.94 6.74
N HIS A 159 3.17 22.09 6.78
CA HIS A 159 2.32 22.06 5.59
C HIS A 159 2.71 23.02 4.46
N MET A 160 3.41 24.12 4.76
CA MET A 160 3.86 25.10 3.75
C MET A 160 4.85 24.51 2.73
N PHE A 161 5.51 23.40 3.06
CA PHE A 161 6.44 22.71 2.15
C PHE A 161 5.76 21.68 1.26
N ASP A 162 4.51 21.28 1.54
CA ASP A 162 3.85 20.13 0.91
C ASP A 162 3.82 20.22 -0.61
N LYS A 163 3.40 21.37 -1.13
CA LYS A 163 3.29 21.60 -2.57
C LYS A 163 4.61 21.39 -3.29
N ASP A 164 5.70 21.86 -2.72
CA ASP A 164 7.04 21.77 -3.32
C ASP A 164 7.65 20.40 -3.08
N PHE A 165 7.32 19.73 -1.96
CA PHE A 165 7.88 18.44 -1.59
C PHE A 165 7.27 17.25 -2.37
N ILE A 166 5.98 17.30 -2.70
CA ILE A 166 5.28 16.23 -3.44
C ILE A 166 6.02 15.82 -4.73
N PRO A 167 6.43 16.74 -5.63
CA PRO A 167 7.17 16.38 -6.83
C PRO A 167 8.47 15.62 -6.55
N TYR A 168 9.21 15.96 -5.48
CA TYR A 168 10.44 15.25 -5.12
C TYR A 168 10.16 13.82 -4.66
N ILE A 169 9.10 13.60 -3.88
CA ILE A 169 8.71 12.23 -3.48
C ILE A 169 8.44 11.39 -4.73
N TYR A 170 7.67 11.89 -5.69
CA TYR A 170 7.37 11.14 -6.91
C TYR A 170 8.57 11.00 -7.85
N GLN A 171 9.47 11.98 -7.89
CA GLN A 171 10.73 11.86 -8.62
C GLN A 171 11.54 10.68 -8.08
N VAL A 172 11.68 10.56 -6.74
CA VAL A 172 12.37 9.44 -6.10
C VAL A 172 11.67 8.11 -6.42
N ARG A 173 10.34 8.03 -6.28
CA ARG A 173 9.56 6.82 -6.64
C ARG A 173 9.71 6.42 -8.12
N SER A 174 10.09 7.36 -8.99
CA SER A 174 10.29 7.13 -10.43
C SER A 174 11.71 6.69 -10.79
N LYS A 175 12.66 6.75 -9.84
CA LYS A 175 14.06 6.39 -10.09
C LYS A 175 14.19 4.90 -10.37
N SER A 176 14.98 4.60 -11.40
CA SER A 176 15.49 3.26 -11.71
C SER A 176 16.97 3.38 -12.12
N ARG A 177 17.90 3.40 -11.18
CA ARG A 177 19.30 3.00 -11.37
C ARG A 177 19.86 1.99 -10.34
N ASP A 178 20.32 0.85 -10.86
CA ASP A 178 21.04 -0.22 -10.18
C ASP A 178 20.29 -0.92 -9.02
N SER A 179 20.97 -1.79 -8.27
CA SER A 179 20.35 -2.84 -7.45
C SER A 179 19.52 -2.38 -6.24
N ASN A 180 19.36 -1.06 -6.01
CA ASN A 180 18.73 -0.45 -4.83
C ASN A 180 17.63 0.58 -5.19
N ASP A 181 16.88 0.37 -6.27
CA ASP A 181 15.85 1.32 -6.70
C ASP A 181 14.43 1.07 -6.20
N TRP A 182 13.65 2.15 -6.17
CA TRP A 182 12.19 2.19 -6.00
C TRP A 182 11.43 1.51 -7.15
N ILE A 183 12.01 1.42 -8.35
CA ILE A 183 11.52 0.56 -9.44
C ILE A 183 12.57 -0.50 -9.73
N SER A 184 12.25 -1.75 -9.40
CA SER A 184 13.15 -2.89 -9.59
C SER A 184 13.72 -2.96 -11.01
N SER A 185 15.05 -3.00 -11.11
CA SER A 185 15.77 -3.18 -12.38
C SER A 185 15.46 -4.50 -13.08
N ARG A 186 14.94 -5.50 -12.33
CA ARG A 186 14.52 -6.81 -12.86
C ARG A 186 13.21 -6.76 -13.65
N ASN A 187 12.44 -5.70 -13.53
CA ASN A 187 11.22 -5.52 -14.32
C ASN A 187 11.55 -5.31 -15.80
N THR A 188 10.65 -5.69 -16.69
CA THR A 188 10.79 -5.38 -18.12
C THR A 188 10.63 -3.87 -18.34
N GLU A 189 11.10 -3.36 -19.48
CA GLU A 189 10.98 -1.92 -19.79
C GLU A 189 9.53 -1.48 -19.90
N GLU A 190 8.62 -2.36 -20.34
CA GLU A 190 7.18 -2.09 -20.39
C GLU A 190 6.61 -1.89 -18.97
N ILE A 191 6.99 -2.76 -18.02
CA ILE A 191 6.57 -2.63 -16.62
C ILE A 191 7.15 -1.35 -16.01
N LYS A 192 8.44 -1.07 -16.25
CA LYS A 192 9.08 0.17 -15.76
C LYS A 192 8.38 1.41 -16.32
N TYR A 193 8.04 1.42 -17.61
CA TYR A 193 7.31 2.51 -18.25
C TYR A 193 5.93 2.71 -17.61
N GLY A 194 5.16 1.64 -17.39
CA GLY A 194 3.87 1.69 -16.71
C GLY A 194 3.96 2.24 -15.28
N LEU A 195 4.96 1.80 -14.51
CA LEU A 195 5.20 2.29 -13.14
C LEU A 195 5.57 3.78 -13.11
N ARG A 196 6.44 4.24 -14.02
CA ARG A 196 6.79 5.66 -14.12
C ARG A 196 5.57 6.51 -14.51
N ASN A 197 4.77 6.05 -15.45
CA ASN A 197 3.52 6.74 -15.81
C ASN A 197 2.54 6.83 -14.63
N ARG A 198 2.44 5.77 -13.81
CA ARG A 198 1.67 5.83 -12.56
C ARG A 198 2.21 6.93 -11.66
N MET A 199 3.52 7.01 -11.43
CA MET A 199 4.11 8.04 -10.55
C MET A 199 3.83 9.46 -11.04
N VAL A 200 3.88 9.70 -12.36
CA VAL A 200 3.52 11.00 -12.94
C VAL A 200 2.05 11.33 -12.69
N ASN A 201 1.14 10.39 -12.91
CA ASN A 201 -0.29 10.64 -12.74
C ASN A 201 -0.66 10.85 -11.27
N GLU A 202 -0.17 9.99 -10.38
CA GLU A 202 -0.44 10.06 -8.93
C GLU A 202 0.14 11.37 -8.33
N CYS A 203 1.27 11.87 -8.86
CA CYS A 203 1.81 13.19 -8.52
C CYS A 203 0.84 14.33 -8.89
N ASN A 204 0.31 14.30 -10.11
CA ASN A 204 -0.65 15.32 -10.57
C ASN A 204 -1.95 15.28 -9.75
N ASP A 205 -2.44 14.08 -9.43
CA ASP A 205 -3.63 13.91 -8.58
C ASP A 205 -3.37 14.44 -7.17
N ALA A 206 -2.21 14.13 -6.59
CA ALA A 206 -1.83 14.62 -5.27
C ALA A 206 -1.77 16.16 -5.23
N LEU A 207 -1.13 16.78 -6.23
CA LEU A 207 -1.09 18.24 -6.33
C LEU A 207 -2.47 18.87 -6.51
N ALA A 208 -3.42 18.17 -7.15
CA ALA A 208 -4.80 18.63 -7.30
C ALA A 208 -5.64 18.47 -6.02
N MET A 209 -5.15 17.75 -5.01
CA MET A 209 -5.81 17.57 -3.71
C MET A 209 -5.37 18.58 -2.64
N LEU A 210 -4.39 19.45 -2.92
CA LEU A 210 -3.98 20.57 -2.07
C LEU A 210 -4.95 21.75 -2.21
#